data_AF-A0A3D5DYA6-F1
#
_entry.id   AF-A0A3D5DYA6-F1
#
_cell.length_a   1.000
_cell.length_b   1.000
_cell.length_c   1.000
_cell.angle_alpha   90.00
_cell.angle_beta   90.00
_cell.angle_gamma   90.00
#
_symmetry.space_group_name_H-M   'P 1'
#
loop_
_entity.id
_entity.type
_entity.pdbx_description
1 polymer ?
#
loop_
_entity_poly.entity_id
_entity_poly.type
_entity_poly.pdbx_seq_one_letter_code
_entity_poly.pdbx_strand_id
1 'polypeptide(L)'
;MPSAHAATPSGKPRARALGIPFGGAPGRWNAITDVPGIQVGYTTLIEGDSVRTGVTAIHPRGPQGAADPVAAGFFSQNGNGEMTGVSWIEESGTFSLPIAITNTHAVGIAHAAIVAWTVKHHPELGDDWSLPVAAETWDGYLNDINGHHVTEQAALAALESAASGPVEEGSVGGGTGMNCYEFKGGNGTASRLV
;
A
#
# COMPACT_ATOMS: atom_id res chain seq x y z
N MET A 1 -23.56 9.45 10.51
CA MET A 1 -22.27 9.20 9.84
C MET A 1 -22.13 7.70 9.64
N PRO A 2 -21.81 7.19 8.43
CA PRO A 2 -21.52 5.77 8.21
C PRO A 2 -20.45 5.24 9.18
N SER A 3 -20.57 3.98 9.61
CA SER A 3 -19.61 3.37 10.56
C SER A 3 -18.16 3.49 10.08
N ALA A 4 -17.90 3.21 8.80
CA ALA A 4 -16.56 3.31 8.21
C ALA A 4 -15.99 4.73 8.18
N HIS A 5 -16.82 5.78 8.28
CA HIS A 5 -16.33 7.17 8.41
C HIS A 5 -15.94 7.50 9.85
N ALA A 6 -16.54 6.80 10.81
CA ALA A 6 -16.34 7.06 12.23
C ALA A 6 -15.23 6.20 12.83
N ALA A 7 -15.04 4.97 12.36
CA ALA A 7 -14.06 4.04 12.90
C ALA A 7 -13.38 3.22 11.80
N THR A 8 -12.16 2.77 12.07
CA THR A 8 -11.45 1.76 11.27
C THR A 8 -12.06 0.36 11.50
N PRO A 9 -11.72 -0.67 10.71
CA PRO A 9 -12.18 -2.04 10.92
C PRO A 9 -11.94 -2.60 12.32
N SER A 10 -10.79 -2.29 12.95
CA SER A 10 -10.47 -2.64 14.34
C SER A 10 -11.16 -1.75 15.39
N GLY A 11 -12.02 -0.81 14.97
CA GLY A 11 -12.83 0.01 15.85
C GLY A 11 -12.12 1.28 16.38
N LYS A 12 -10.94 1.62 15.86
CA LYS A 12 -10.26 2.87 16.27
C LYS A 12 -10.99 4.08 15.70
N PRO A 13 -11.16 5.17 16.47
CA PRO A 13 -11.85 6.35 15.97
C PRO A 13 -11.06 7.00 14.84
N ARG A 14 -11.75 7.36 13.75
CA ARG A 14 -11.21 8.17 12.67
C ARG A 14 -11.43 9.65 12.98
N ALA A 15 -10.65 10.51 12.35
CA ALA A 15 -10.68 11.95 12.60
C ALA A 15 -12.09 12.61 12.46
N ARG A 16 -12.95 12.12 11.57
CA ARG A 16 -14.33 12.61 11.45
C ARG A 16 -15.20 12.29 12.67
N ALA A 17 -14.99 11.16 13.35
CA ALA A 17 -15.68 10.85 14.61
C ALA A 17 -15.30 11.82 15.74
N LEU A 18 -14.12 12.44 15.65
CA LEU A 18 -13.63 13.44 16.60
C LEU A 18 -14.11 14.87 16.27
N GLY A 19 -14.96 15.04 15.26
CA GLY A 19 -15.49 16.35 14.87
C GLY A 19 -14.52 17.22 14.07
N ILE A 20 -13.43 16.67 13.54
CA ILE A 20 -12.46 17.43 12.73
C ILE A 20 -13.12 17.84 11.40
N PRO A 21 -13.18 19.15 11.06
CA PRO A 21 -14.03 19.68 9.99
C PRO A 21 -13.38 19.57 8.60
N PHE A 22 -13.11 18.34 8.13
CA PHE A 22 -12.60 18.14 6.78
C PHE A 22 -13.64 18.46 5.69
N GLY A 23 -13.24 19.28 4.72
CA GLY A 23 -14.05 19.64 3.56
C GLY A 23 -14.31 18.48 2.59
N GLY A 24 -15.37 18.63 1.78
CA GLY A 24 -15.80 17.67 0.76
C GLY A 24 -16.60 16.47 1.30
N ALA A 25 -17.42 15.87 0.44
CA ALA A 25 -18.22 14.69 0.75
C ALA A 25 -17.42 13.41 0.46
N PRO A 26 -17.17 12.55 1.46
CA PRO A 26 -16.50 11.27 1.22
C PRO A 26 -17.40 10.24 0.53
N GLY A 27 -16.78 9.23 -0.08
CA GLY A 27 -17.47 8.04 -0.58
C GLY A 27 -18.00 7.14 0.56
N ARG A 28 -18.48 5.95 0.20
CA ARG A 28 -19.13 5.02 1.15
C ARG A 28 -18.21 4.63 2.32
N TRP A 29 -16.94 4.37 2.02
CA TRP A 29 -15.94 3.89 2.98
C TRP A 29 -15.06 5.02 3.50
N ASN A 30 -15.06 6.18 2.84
CA ASN A 30 -14.07 7.23 3.05
C ASN A 30 -12.65 6.64 2.97
N ALA A 31 -12.38 5.88 1.90
CA ALA A 31 -11.14 5.15 1.66
C ALA A 31 -10.87 5.02 0.16
N ILE A 32 -9.62 4.73 -0.22
CA ILE A 32 -9.23 4.57 -1.63
C ILE A 32 -10.06 3.51 -2.38
N THR A 33 -10.54 2.49 -1.67
CA THR A 33 -11.43 1.42 -2.16
C THR A 33 -12.84 1.89 -2.52
N ASP A 34 -13.17 3.17 -2.29
CA ASP A 34 -14.37 3.80 -2.89
C ASP A 34 -14.25 3.95 -4.41
N VAL A 35 -13.03 3.93 -4.96
CA VAL A 35 -12.80 3.83 -6.40
C VAL A 35 -13.09 2.39 -6.84
N PRO A 36 -14.04 2.15 -7.75
CA PRO A 36 -14.43 0.79 -8.15
C PRO A 36 -13.25 -0.03 -8.68
N GLY A 37 -13.13 -1.27 -8.19
CA GLY A 37 -12.07 -2.20 -8.59
C GLY A 37 -10.83 -2.14 -7.70
N ILE A 38 -10.56 -1.03 -7.00
CA ILE A 38 -9.39 -0.94 -6.12
C ILE A 38 -9.57 -1.86 -4.90
N GLN A 39 -8.49 -2.60 -4.60
CA GLN A 39 -8.38 -3.45 -3.41
C GLN A 39 -7.09 -3.16 -2.65
N VAL A 40 -7.12 -3.27 -1.33
CA VAL A 40 -5.97 -3.03 -0.44
C VAL A 40 -5.76 -4.24 0.46
N GLY A 41 -4.50 -4.66 0.61
CA GLY A 41 -4.09 -5.80 1.43
C GLY A 41 -2.89 -5.45 2.32
N TYR A 42 -2.67 -6.27 3.35
CA TYR A 42 -1.63 -6.03 4.34
C TYR A 42 -0.97 -7.32 4.81
N THR A 43 0.33 -7.23 5.03
CA THR A 43 1.04 -8.08 5.99
C THR A 43 1.64 -7.17 7.05
N THR A 44 1.32 -7.43 8.32
CA THR A 44 1.80 -6.64 9.46
C THR A 44 2.73 -7.51 10.30
N LEU A 45 3.99 -7.08 10.44
CA LEU A 45 5.02 -7.81 11.18
C LEU A 45 5.34 -7.07 12.49
N ILE A 46 4.90 -7.67 13.59
CA ILE A 46 5.15 -7.20 14.96
C ILE A 46 5.69 -8.39 15.74
N GLU A 47 7.02 -8.49 15.83
CA GLU A 47 7.71 -9.63 16.45
C GLU A 47 8.80 -9.16 17.40
N GLY A 48 8.95 -9.88 18.52
CA GLY A 48 9.88 -9.53 19.59
C GLY A 48 9.83 -8.05 19.98
N ASP A 49 11.00 -7.50 20.27
CA ASP A 49 11.13 -6.11 20.72
C ASP A 49 11.43 -5.12 19.60
N SER A 50 11.85 -5.59 18.42
CA SER A 50 12.44 -4.74 17.37
C SER A 50 11.87 -4.91 15.96
N VAL A 51 11.00 -5.88 15.68
CA VAL A 51 10.40 -6.02 14.34
C VAL A 51 9.09 -5.27 14.30
N ARG A 52 9.04 -4.16 13.57
CA ARG A 52 7.84 -3.30 13.44
C ARG A 52 7.73 -2.82 12.00
N THR A 53 7.43 -3.72 11.08
CA THR A 53 7.40 -3.44 9.62
C THR A 53 6.25 -4.19 8.98
N GLY A 54 6.16 -4.18 7.66
CA GLY A 54 5.23 -5.00 6.91
C GLY A 54 5.16 -4.56 5.46
N VAL A 55 4.11 -5.00 4.78
CA VAL A 55 3.84 -4.64 3.38
C VAL A 55 2.39 -4.25 3.25
N THR A 56 2.13 -3.15 2.54
CA THR A 56 0.81 -2.75 2.08
C THR A 56 0.73 -2.98 0.58
N ALA A 57 -0.25 -3.76 0.14
CA ALA A 57 -0.50 -4.04 -1.27
C ALA A 57 -1.72 -3.25 -1.76
N ILE A 58 -1.67 -2.75 -2.99
CA ILE A 58 -2.80 -2.09 -3.65
C ILE A 58 -2.95 -2.69 -5.05
N HIS A 59 -4.13 -3.21 -5.36
CA HIS A 59 -4.47 -3.68 -6.70
C HIS A 59 -5.35 -2.63 -7.39
N PRO A 60 -4.86 -1.91 -8.41
CA PRO A 60 -5.63 -0.85 -9.07
C PRO A 60 -6.91 -1.35 -9.76
N ARG A 61 -6.87 -2.58 -10.29
CA ARG A 61 -7.98 -3.25 -10.99
C ARG A 61 -8.47 -4.52 -10.28
N GLY A 62 -8.04 -4.72 -9.03
CA GLY A 62 -8.18 -5.99 -8.32
C GLY A 62 -7.26 -7.09 -8.89
N PRO A 63 -7.13 -8.23 -8.18
CA PRO A 63 -6.23 -9.32 -8.56
C PRO A 63 -6.43 -9.81 -9.99
N GLN A 64 -7.68 -10.03 -10.41
CA GLN A 64 -7.98 -10.57 -11.75
C GLN A 64 -7.66 -9.59 -12.89
N GLY A 65 -7.54 -8.29 -12.59
CA GLY A 65 -7.28 -7.24 -13.56
C GLY A 65 -5.83 -6.77 -13.60
N ALA A 66 -4.88 -7.48 -12.98
CA ALA A 66 -3.50 -7.02 -12.87
C ALA A 66 -2.81 -6.79 -14.23
N ALA A 67 -3.24 -7.53 -15.27
CA ALA A 67 -2.80 -7.36 -16.65
C ALA A 67 -3.35 -6.10 -17.35
N ASP A 68 -4.46 -5.54 -16.87
CA ASP A 68 -5.13 -4.38 -17.50
C ASP A 68 -4.46 -3.07 -17.06
N PRO A 69 -3.72 -2.37 -17.95
CA PRO A 69 -2.99 -1.19 -17.56
C PRO A 69 -3.88 -0.06 -17.05
N VAL A 70 -3.34 0.77 -16.18
CA VAL A 70 -3.96 2.01 -15.74
C VAL A 70 -3.15 3.19 -16.23
N ALA A 71 -3.84 4.25 -16.65
CA ALA A 71 -3.19 5.54 -16.86
C ALA A 71 -2.66 6.06 -15.52
N ALA A 72 -1.43 6.57 -15.51
CA ALA A 72 -0.73 6.98 -14.31
C ALA A 72 0.23 8.14 -14.58
N GLY A 73 0.63 8.81 -13.51
CA GLY A 73 1.65 9.84 -13.52
C GLY A 73 2.42 9.81 -12.21
N PHE A 74 3.63 10.34 -12.23
CA PHE A 74 4.53 10.40 -11.09
C PHE A 74 4.94 11.85 -10.82
N PHE A 75 5.14 12.18 -9.55
CA PHE A 75 5.69 13.47 -9.14
C PHE A 75 6.51 13.30 -7.86
N SER A 76 7.74 13.81 -7.88
CA SER A 76 8.61 13.86 -6.70
C SER A 76 8.62 15.27 -6.10
N GLN A 77 7.99 15.43 -4.94
CA GLN A 77 8.11 16.67 -4.17
C GLN A 77 9.53 16.82 -3.57
N ASN A 78 10.08 15.71 -3.08
CA ASN A 78 11.45 15.57 -2.62
C ASN A 78 11.90 14.12 -2.83
N GLY A 79 13.00 13.92 -3.57
CA GLY A 79 13.45 12.60 -4.01
C GLY A 79 14.31 11.83 -3.02
N ASN A 80 14.19 12.11 -1.72
CA ASN A 80 14.90 11.32 -0.70
C ASN A 80 14.10 10.07 -0.32
N GLY A 81 13.98 9.16 -1.28
CA GLY A 81 13.24 7.90 -1.17
C GLY A 81 13.24 7.13 -2.48
N GLU A 82 12.59 5.97 -2.50
CA GLU A 82 12.56 5.05 -3.64
C GLU A 82 11.12 4.69 -4.08
N MET A 83 10.94 4.59 -5.39
CA MET A 83 9.73 4.06 -6.02
C MET A 83 10.11 3.45 -7.37
N THR A 84 10.04 2.13 -7.49
CA THR A 84 10.34 1.43 -8.75
C THR A 84 9.23 1.65 -9.78
N GLY A 85 9.51 1.31 -11.05
CA GLY A 85 8.54 1.41 -12.14
C GLY A 85 8.27 2.82 -12.67
N VAL A 86 8.75 3.86 -11.99
CA VAL A 86 8.51 5.27 -12.35
C VAL A 86 9.01 5.63 -13.76
N SER A 87 10.11 5.02 -14.22
CA SER A 87 10.63 5.29 -15.56
C SER A 87 9.64 4.95 -16.67
N TRP A 88 8.87 3.86 -16.52
CA TRP A 88 7.85 3.50 -17.51
C TRP A 88 6.57 4.33 -17.38
N ILE A 89 6.24 4.75 -16.16
CA ILE A 89 5.13 5.68 -15.90
C ILE A 89 5.41 7.01 -16.59
N GLU A 90 6.62 7.56 -16.45
CA GLU A 90 6.99 8.83 -17.09
C GLU A 90 7.05 8.73 -18.61
N GLU A 91 7.50 7.60 -19.16
CA GLU A 91 7.61 7.39 -20.61
C GLU A 91 6.25 7.13 -21.27
N SER A 92 5.45 6.23 -20.70
CA SER A 92 4.22 5.73 -21.34
C SER A 92 2.93 6.35 -20.80
N GLY A 93 2.99 7.00 -19.62
CA GLY A 93 1.80 7.46 -18.90
C GLY A 93 0.95 6.32 -18.33
N THR A 94 1.52 5.12 -18.19
CA THR A 94 0.81 3.93 -17.71
C THR A 94 1.66 3.04 -16.81
N PHE A 95 1.03 2.22 -15.98
CA PHE A 95 1.62 1.01 -15.43
C PHE A 95 0.56 -0.09 -15.31
N SER A 96 1.01 -1.33 -15.16
CA SER A 96 0.20 -2.51 -14.85
C SER A 96 0.72 -3.15 -13.57
N LEU A 97 0.07 -4.22 -13.12
CA LEU A 97 0.39 -4.97 -11.90
C LEU A 97 0.01 -4.24 -10.59
N PRO A 98 0.08 -4.93 -9.45
CA PRO A 98 -0.15 -4.32 -8.14
C PRO A 98 0.97 -3.36 -7.72
N ILE A 99 0.67 -2.52 -6.73
CA ILE A 99 1.62 -1.68 -6.01
C ILE A 99 1.94 -2.32 -4.65
N ALA A 100 3.19 -2.26 -4.22
CA ALA A 100 3.59 -2.63 -2.85
C ALA A 100 4.29 -1.46 -2.15
N ILE A 101 3.94 -1.20 -0.90
CA ILE A 101 4.55 -0.16 -0.05
C ILE A 101 5.11 -0.84 1.21
N THR A 102 6.40 -0.65 1.48
CA THR A 102 7.15 -1.34 2.54
C THR A 102 8.20 -0.40 3.18
N ASN A 103 9.19 -0.94 3.90
CA ASN A 103 10.34 -0.18 4.38
C ASN A 103 11.45 -0.04 3.32
N THR A 104 12.33 0.93 3.50
CA THR A 104 13.39 1.28 2.54
C THR A 104 14.26 0.10 2.10
N HIS A 105 14.66 -0.77 3.03
CA HIS A 105 15.56 -1.89 2.72
C HIS A 105 14.83 -3.11 2.15
N ALA A 106 13.49 -3.06 2.07
CA ALA A 106 12.65 -4.14 1.56
C ALA A 106 12.06 -3.86 0.18
N VAL A 107 12.35 -2.72 -0.46
CA VAL A 107 11.83 -2.38 -1.81
C VAL A 107 12.15 -3.48 -2.82
N GLY A 108 13.39 -3.98 -2.84
CA GLY A 108 13.77 -5.06 -3.75
C GLY A 108 12.99 -6.36 -3.54
N ILE A 109 12.68 -6.69 -2.28
CA ILE A 109 11.88 -7.88 -1.94
C ILE A 109 10.42 -7.68 -2.36
N ALA A 110 9.85 -6.50 -2.10
CA ALA A 110 8.49 -6.17 -2.54
C ALA A 110 8.36 -6.19 -4.07
N HIS A 111 9.34 -5.66 -4.78
CA HIS A 111 9.42 -5.73 -6.24
C HIS A 111 9.47 -7.18 -6.72
N ALA A 112 10.36 -8.01 -6.17
CA ALA A 112 10.46 -9.43 -6.53
C ALA A 112 9.16 -10.19 -6.26
N ALA A 113 8.50 -9.91 -5.13
CA ALA A 113 7.23 -10.53 -4.80
C ALA A 113 6.10 -10.16 -5.77
N ILE A 114 6.05 -8.92 -6.28
CA ILE A 114 5.07 -8.57 -7.32
C ILE A 114 5.31 -9.39 -8.58
N VAL A 115 6.57 -9.53 -9.02
CA VAL A 115 6.90 -10.36 -10.20
C VAL A 115 6.49 -11.81 -9.97
N ALA A 116 6.85 -12.40 -8.81
CA ALA A 116 6.50 -13.77 -8.47
C ALA A 116 4.97 -13.97 -8.38
N TRP A 117 4.24 -13.01 -7.81
CA TRP A 117 2.79 -13.01 -7.76
C TRP A 117 2.18 -12.98 -9.17
N THR A 118 2.71 -12.14 -10.06
CA THR A 118 2.25 -12.02 -11.45
C THR A 118 2.47 -13.32 -12.21
N VAL A 119 3.68 -13.90 -12.17
CA VAL A 119 3.97 -15.17 -12.86
C VAL A 119 3.04 -16.30 -12.39
N LYS A 120 2.69 -16.31 -11.10
CA LYS A 120 1.80 -17.32 -10.51
C LYS A 120 0.33 -17.15 -10.95
N HIS A 121 -0.20 -15.93 -10.96
CA HIS A 121 -1.63 -15.67 -11.18
C HIS A 121 -1.97 -15.29 -12.62
N HIS A 122 -1.00 -14.77 -13.35
CA HIS A 122 -1.09 -14.28 -14.71
C HIS A 122 0.06 -14.86 -15.54
N PRO A 123 0.14 -16.20 -15.70
CA PRO A 123 1.23 -16.85 -16.44
C PRO A 123 1.32 -16.35 -17.89
N GLU A 124 0.22 -15.83 -18.47
CA GLU A 124 0.19 -15.17 -19.77
C GLU A 124 1.08 -13.92 -19.87
N LEU A 125 1.39 -13.28 -18.73
CA LEU A 125 2.30 -12.13 -18.65
C LEU A 125 3.74 -12.56 -18.29
N GLY A 126 3.96 -13.83 -17.96
CA GLY A 126 5.24 -14.31 -17.42
C GLY A 126 6.39 -14.34 -18.42
N ASP A 127 6.08 -14.31 -19.73
CA ASP A 127 7.06 -14.29 -20.82
C ASP A 127 7.51 -12.86 -21.19
N ASP A 128 6.84 -11.83 -20.66
CA ASP A 128 7.16 -10.42 -20.85
C ASP A 128 8.01 -9.85 -19.70
N TRP A 129 8.57 -8.65 -19.89
CA TRP A 129 9.26 -7.93 -18.81
C TRP A 129 8.26 -7.31 -17.84
N SER A 130 8.58 -7.33 -16.55
CA SER A 130 7.79 -6.67 -15.50
C SER A 130 8.51 -5.43 -14.98
N LEU A 131 7.78 -4.31 -14.86
CA LEU A 131 8.25 -3.07 -14.21
C LEU A 131 7.32 -2.69 -13.05
N PRO A 132 7.24 -3.49 -11.98
CA PRO A 132 6.36 -3.23 -10.84
C PRO A 132 6.62 -1.90 -10.15
N VAL A 133 5.60 -1.41 -9.44
CA VAL A 133 5.70 -0.26 -8.54
C VAL A 133 5.83 -0.76 -7.11
N ALA A 134 7.06 -0.73 -6.59
CA ALA A 134 7.37 -0.93 -5.19
C ALA A 134 7.92 0.37 -4.60
N ALA A 135 7.32 0.86 -3.53
CA ALA A 135 7.67 2.12 -2.89
C ALA A 135 7.92 1.93 -1.39
N GLU A 136 8.44 2.97 -0.74
CA GLU A 136 8.85 2.86 0.65
C GLU A 136 8.71 4.15 1.48
N THR A 137 8.81 3.95 2.79
CA THR A 137 9.24 4.96 3.75
C THR A 137 10.19 4.31 4.76
N TRP A 138 10.95 5.09 5.53
CA TRP A 138 11.97 4.57 6.44
C TRP A 138 11.45 4.38 7.88
N ASP A 139 11.43 3.14 8.39
CA ASP A 139 10.94 2.79 9.75
C ASP A 139 12.03 2.47 10.78
N GLY A 140 13.30 2.78 10.48
CA GLY A 140 14.44 2.38 11.32
C GLY A 140 14.48 2.96 12.74
N TYR A 141 13.57 3.87 13.11
CA TYR A 141 13.38 4.29 14.50
C TYR A 141 12.74 3.21 15.38
N LEU A 142 11.78 2.46 14.84
CA LEU A 142 11.00 1.47 15.58
C LEU A 142 11.25 0.04 15.11
N ASN A 143 11.83 -0.10 13.91
CA ASN A 143 12.08 -1.37 13.26
C ASN A 143 13.59 -1.64 13.15
N ASP A 144 13.99 -2.88 13.33
CA ASP A 144 15.29 -3.39 12.91
C ASP A 144 15.34 -3.51 11.38
N ILE A 145 15.48 -2.36 10.71
CA ILE A 145 15.39 -2.26 9.25
C ILE A 145 16.50 -3.02 8.52
N ASN A 146 17.63 -3.28 9.19
CA ASN A 146 18.74 -4.06 8.65
C ASN A 146 18.61 -5.57 8.87
N GLY A 147 17.62 -6.03 9.64
CA GLY A 147 17.43 -7.45 9.92
C GLY A 147 16.71 -8.24 8.82
N HIS A 148 16.31 -7.59 7.73
CA HIS A 148 15.69 -8.22 6.54
C HIS A 148 14.41 -9.02 6.87
N HIS A 149 13.60 -8.50 7.80
CA HIS A 149 12.40 -9.18 8.30
C HIS A 149 11.25 -9.28 7.30
N VAL A 150 11.21 -8.39 6.29
CA VAL A 150 10.25 -8.50 5.19
C VAL A 150 10.75 -9.53 4.21
N THR A 151 10.09 -10.68 4.17
CA THR A 151 10.35 -11.76 3.21
C THR A 151 9.47 -11.64 1.97
N GLU A 152 9.84 -12.35 0.90
CA GLU A 152 9.00 -12.46 -0.29
C GLU A 152 7.62 -13.04 0.06
N GLN A 153 7.55 -14.03 0.95
CA GLN A 153 6.29 -14.61 1.42
C GLN A 153 5.43 -13.60 2.16
N ALA A 154 6.03 -12.71 2.97
CA ALA A 154 5.29 -11.65 3.64
C ALA A 154 4.71 -10.65 2.63
N ALA A 155 5.47 -10.28 1.60
CA ALA A 155 5.00 -9.41 0.53
C ALA A 155 3.90 -10.08 -0.32
N LEU A 156 4.06 -11.36 -0.68
CA LEU A 156 3.04 -12.16 -1.36
C LEU A 156 1.75 -12.24 -0.54
N ALA A 157 1.85 -12.50 0.77
CA ALA A 157 0.68 -12.54 1.64
C ALA A 157 -0.09 -11.21 1.65
N ALA A 158 0.60 -10.06 1.55
CA ALA A 158 -0.06 -8.77 1.46
C ALA A 158 -0.84 -8.65 0.14
N LEU A 159 -0.22 -9.04 -0.99
CA LEU A 159 -0.85 -9.05 -2.32
C LEU A 159 -2.09 -9.95 -2.36
N GLU A 160 -2.03 -11.13 -1.73
CA GLU A 160 -3.13 -12.12 -1.69
C GLU A 160 -4.26 -11.70 -0.74
N SER A 161 -3.95 -10.93 0.31
CA SER A 161 -4.94 -10.47 1.31
C SER A 161 -5.82 -9.31 0.83
N ALA A 162 -5.57 -8.77 -0.38
CA ALA A 162 -6.19 -7.55 -0.83
C ALA A 162 -7.72 -7.70 -0.99
N ALA A 163 -8.45 -6.72 -0.47
CA ALA A 163 -9.91 -6.67 -0.58
C ALA A 163 -10.42 -5.24 -0.78
N SER A 164 -11.64 -5.11 -1.29
CA SER A 164 -12.38 -3.86 -1.30
C SER A 164 -13.08 -3.62 0.05
N GLY A 165 -13.77 -2.49 0.20
CA GLY A 165 -14.50 -2.14 1.42
C GLY A 165 -13.70 -1.27 2.39
N PRO A 166 -14.06 -1.25 3.69
CA PRO A 166 -13.32 -0.50 4.71
C PRO A 166 -11.85 -0.92 4.79
N VAL A 167 -10.98 0.04 5.04
CA VAL A 167 -9.51 -0.12 5.04
C VAL A 167 -8.98 0.18 6.44
N GLU A 168 -8.07 -0.66 6.95
CA GLU A 168 -7.44 -0.44 8.25
C GLU A 168 -6.38 0.66 8.20
N GLU A 169 -6.24 1.41 9.29
CA GLU A 169 -5.38 2.59 9.35
C GLU A 169 -4.44 2.53 10.58
N GLY A 170 -3.38 3.34 10.54
CA GLY A 170 -2.35 3.39 11.55
C GLY A 170 -1.27 2.31 11.35
N SER A 171 -0.96 1.59 12.42
CA SER A 171 0.20 0.69 12.52
C SER A 171 -0.07 -0.69 11.91
N VAL A 172 -0.31 -0.72 10.61
CA VAL A 172 -0.54 -1.94 9.82
C VAL A 172 0.25 -1.88 8.52
N GLY A 173 0.54 -3.03 7.92
CA GLY A 173 1.22 -3.11 6.62
C GLY A 173 2.60 -2.46 6.62
N GLY A 174 2.95 -1.79 5.51
CA GLY A 174 4.16 -0.97 5.44
C GLY A 174 4.18 0.18 6.44
N GLY A 175 3.03 0.59 6.99
CA GLY A 175 2.91 1.65 7.98
C GLY A 175 3.22 1.24 9.43
N THR A 176 3.56 -0.03 9.67
CA THR A 176 3.65 -0.61 11.02
C THR A 176 4.63 0.15 11.93
N GLY A 177 5.86 0.40 11.48
CA GLY A 177 6.90 1.09 12.24
C GLY A 177 7.00 2.59 12.02
N MET A 178 6.11 3.17 11.22
CA MET A 178 6.25 4.56 10.78
C MET A 178 5.89 5.58 11.86
N ASN A 179 6.55 6.74 11.84
CA ASN A 179 6.23 7.92 12.62
C ASN A 179 5.80 9.09 11.70
N CYS A 180 5.04 10.03 12.26
CA CYS A 180 4.60 11.23 11.54
C CYS A 180 4.45 12.37 12.55
N TYR A 181 5.14 13.49 12.32
CA TYR A 181 5.21 14.61 13.27
C TYR A 181 5.59 14.18 14.71
N GLU A 182 6.57 13.28 14.83
CA GLU A 182 7.04 12.71 16.11
C GLU A 182 6.02 11.86 16.88
N PHE A 183 4.79 11.70 16.37
CA PHE A 183 3.81 10.74 16.86
C PHE A 183 3.85 9.44 16.06
N LYS A 184 3.15 8.41 16.56
CA LYS A 184 2.96 7.18 15.79
C LYS A 184 2.19 7.48 14.50
N GLY A 185 2.78 7.14 13.36
CA GLY A 185 2.18 7.26 12.04
C GLY A 185 1.74 5.91 11.48
N GLY A 186 1.70 5.83 10.15
CA GLY A 186 1.42 4.60 9.41
C GLY A 186 0.47 4.84 8.23
N ASN A 187 -0.33 3.82 7.90
CA ASN A 187 -1.30 3.89 6.82
C ASN A 187 -2.45 4.85 7.16
N GLY A 188 -2.92 5.61 6.17
CA GLY A 188 -4.09 6.46 6.28
C GLY A 188 -4.77 6.59 4.93
N THR A 189 -6.09 6.71 4.91
CA THR A 189 -6.86 6.76 3.65
C THR A 189 -8.08 7.67 3.75
N ALA A 190 -8.52 8.18 2.61
CA ALA A 190 -9.74 8.99 2.48
C ALA A 190 -10.22 8.95 1.02
N SER A 191 -11.47 9.36 0.79
CA SER A 191 -12.01 9.56 -0.56
C SER A 191 -12.87 10.81 -0.64
N ARG A 192 -13.14 11.29 -1.85
CA ARG A 192 -14.07 12.40 -2.12
C ARG A 192 -14.90 12.10 -3.37
N LEU A 193 -16.16 12.52 -3.33
CA LEU A 193 -17.05 12.60 -4.49
C LEU A 193 -16.96 14.02 -5.06
N VAL A 194 -16.88 14.13 -6.39
CA VAL A 194 -16.79 15.39 -7.14
C VAL A 194 -17.84 15.44 -8.25
#